data_AF-A0A914F7U8-F1
#
_entry.id   AF-A0A914F7U8-F1
#
_cell.length_a   1.000
_cell.length_b   1.000
_cell.length_c   1.000
_cell.angle_alpha   90.00
_cell.angle_beta   90.00
_cell.angle_gamma   90.00
#
_symmetry.space_group_name_H-M   'P 1'
#
loop_
_entity.id
_entity.type
_entity.pdbx_description
1 polymer ?
#
loop_
_entity_poly.entity_id
_entity_poly.type
_entity_poly.pdbx_seq_one_letter_code
_entity_poly.pdbx_strand_id
1 'polypeptide(L)'
;MVDIKFNGEYLTSSRGVQKIVQIILGFVICSVLCANWYGGTSCFGDGRLGYVSGLNFVIVVMNIILFLLNMMNIGTRRFERVYSLIVSILFIIAAGLMLWHIIATGFWSFWYIATLVALVIIFFTHMWDYRLLSDEHRDHLPI
;
A
#
# COMPACT_ATOMS: atom_id res chain seq x y z
N MET A 1 -23.47 -23.41 6.44
CA MET A 1 -22.22 -23.77 5.75
C MET A 1 -21.91 -22.58 4.87
N VAL A 2 -20.84 -21.84 5.14
CA VAL A 2 -20.47 -20.71 4.27
C VAL A 2 -19.99 -21.33 2.97
N ASP A 3 -20.79 -21.25 1.91
CA ASP A 3 -20.37 -21.67 0.57
C ASP A 3 -19.33 -20.68 0.07
N ILE A 4 -18.06 -21.01 0.29
CA ILE A 4 -16.91 -20.26 -0.19
C ILE A 4 -16.79 -20.55 -1.68
N LYS A 5 -17.50 -19.77 -2.50
CA LYS A 5 -17.41 -19.86 -3.96
C LYS A 5 -16.15 -19.10 -4.42
N PHE A 6 -15.12 -19.85 -4.80
CA PHE A 6 -13.89 -19.28 -5.35
C PHE A 6 -14.19 -18.47 -6.61
N ASN A 7 -13.91 -17.17 -6.60
CA ASN A 7 -14.16 -16.28 -7.72
C ASN A 7 -12.87 -16.02 -8.52
N GLY A 8 -12.58 -16.89 -9.50
CA GLY A 8 -11.41 -16.75 -10.37
C GLY A 8 -11.42 -15.49 -11.26
N GLU A 9 -12.59 -14.92 -11.53
CA GLU A 9 -12.73 -13.68 -12.31
C GLU A 9 -12.18 -12.46 -11.56
N TYR A 10 -12.03 -12.55 -10.24
CA TYR A 10 -11.43 -11.46 -9.47
C TYR A 10 -9.94 -11.25 -9.82
N LEU A 11 -9.22 -12.31 -10.22
CA LEU A 11 -7.81 -12.23 -10.60
C LEU A 11 -7.57 -11.43 -11.88
N THR A 12 -8.53 -11.47 -12.82
CA THR A 12 -8.46 -10.76 -14.09
C THR A 12 -9.21 -9.43 -14.07
N SER A 13 -9.99 -9.17 -13.02
CA SER A 13 -10.66 -7.89 -12.81
C SER A 13 -9.64 -6.77 -12.53
N SER A 14 -9.95 -5.56 -13.01
CA SER A 14 -9.15 -4.34 -12.78
C SER A 14 -8.79 -4.13 -11.30
N ARG A 15 -9.68 -4.51 -10.38
CA ARG A 15 -9.46 -4.44 -8.93
C ARG A 15 -8.45 -5.46 -8.40
N GLY A 16 -8.53 -6.71 -8.87
CA GLY A 16 -7.60 -7.75 -8.46
C GLY A 16 -6.18 -7.42 -8.93
N VAL A 17 -6.04 -6.98 -10.18
CA VAL A 17 -4.77 -6.52 -10.75
C VAL A 17 -4.20 -5.36 -9.94
N GLN A 18 -5.03 -4.36 -9.58
CA GLN A 18 -4.57 -3.22 -8.77
C GLN A 18 -4.02 -3.66 -7.41
N LYS A 19 -4.70 -4.57 -6.70
CA LYS A 19 -4.20 -5.10 -5.42
C LYS A 19 -2.90 -5.89 -5.58
N ILE A 20 -2.76 -6.69 -6.64
CA ILE A 20 -1.53 -7.42 -6.94
C ILE A 20 -0.37 -6.43 -7.17
N VAL A 21 -0.59 -5.37 -7.94
CA VAL A 21 0.42 -4.32 -8.18
C VAL A 21 0.83 -3.66 -6.85
N GLN A 22 -0.13 -3.31 -5.98
CA GLN A 22 0.18 -2.75 -4.67
C GLN A 22 1.00 -3.70 -3.78
N ILE A 23 0.70 -5.00 -3.80
CA ILE A 23 1.46 -6.01 -3.05
C ILE A 23 2.90 -6.09 -3.57
N ILE A 24 3.08 -6.20 -4.89
CA ILE A 24 4.42 -6.29 -5.51
C ILE A 24 5.25 -5.04 -5.21
N LEU A 25 4.67 -3.85 -5.41
CA LEU A 25 5.36 -2.58 -5.10
C LEU A 25 5.71 -2.47 -3.61
N GLY A 26 4.80 -2.88 -2.72
CA GLY A 26 5.06 -2.88 -1.29
C GLY A 26 6.21 -3.81 -0.90
N PHE A 27 6.31 -5.00 -1.50
CA PHE A 27 7.45 -5.90 -1.29
C PHE A 27 8.76 -5.28 -1.78
N VAL A 28 8.77 -4.67 -2.96
CA VAL A 28 9.97 -3.98 -3.49
C VAL A 28 10.44 -2.88 -2.53
N ILE A 29 9.52 -2.07 -1.99
CA ILE A 29 9.86 -1.01 -1.05
C ILE A 29 10.41 -1.59 0.27
N CYS A 30 9.80 -2.64 0.81
CA CYS A 30 10.33 -3.33 1.99
C CYS A 30 11.76 -3.87 1.74
N SER A 31 12.00 -4.48 0.58
CA SER A 31 13.33 -4.98 0.21
C SER A 31 14.36 -3.85 0.11
N VAL A 32 14.00 -2.70 -0.48
CA VAL A 32 14.89 -1.54 -0.61
C VAL A 32 15.19 -0.91 0.76
N LEU A 33 14.16 -0.74 1.62
CA LEU A 33 14.32 -0.18 2.97
C LEU A 33 15.18 -1.09 3.87
N CYS A 34 15.15 -2.41 3.65
CA CYS A 34 15.89 -3.38 4.47
C CYS A 34 17.22 -3.80 3.84
N ALA A 35 17.55 -3.30 2.64
CA ALA A 35 18.82 -3.57 2.01
C ALA A 35 19.95 -2.87 2.78
N ASN A 36 21.03 -3.60 3.04
CA ASN A 36 22.18 -3.08 3.78
C ASN A 36 22.91 -1.92 3.05
N TRP A 37 22.60 -1.71 1.77
CA TRP A 37 23.10 -0.58 0.95
C TRP A 37 22.40 0.75 1.27
N TYR A 38 21.36 0.70 2.09
CA TYR A 38 20.60 1.86 2.58
C TYR A 38 21.33 2.52 3.76
N GLY A 39 22.59 2.91 3.54
CA GLY A 39 23.41 3.61 4.55
C GLY A 39 23.88 2.74 5.73
N GLY A 40 23.72 1.42 5.66
CA GLY A 40 24.13 0.48 6.72
C GLY A 40 23.26 0.50 7.97
N THR A 41 22.16 1.27 7.98
CA THR A 41 21.17 1.25 9.06
C THR A 41 20.11 0.21 8.75
N SER A 42 19.88 -0.72 9.68
CA SER A 42 18.81 -1.71 9.55
C SER A 42 17.46 -1.01 9.35
N CYS A 43 16.52 -1.68 8.69
CA CYS A 43 15.11 -1.26 8.47
C CYS A 43 14.38 -0.68 9.72
N PHE A 44 14.90 -0.97 10.92
CA PHE A 44 14.38 -0.56 12.23
C PHE A 44 15.38 0.28 13.05
N GLY A 45 16.52 0.66 12.47
CA GLY A 45 17.63 1.31 13.18
C GLY A 45 17.33 2.74 13.60
N ASP A 46 16.54 3.47 12.81
CA ASP A 46 16.04 4.80 13.13
C ASP A 46 14.53 4.76 13.34
N GLY A 47 14.02 5.36 14.43
CA GLY A 47 12.58 5.35 14.73
C GLY A 47 11.71 5.93 13.61
N ARG A 48 12.27 6.82 12.78
CA ARG A 48 11.59 7.41 11.61
C ARG A 48 11.53 6.44 10.42
N LEU A 49 12.63 5.77 10.12
CA LEU A 49 12.70 4.74 9.06
C LEU A 49 11.89 3.49 9.46
N GLY A 50 11.92 3.13 10.75
CA GLY A 50 11.15 2.03 11.31
C GLY A 50 9.64 2.24 11.21
N TYR A 51 9.14 3.48 11.36
CA TYR A 51 7.72 3.77 11.12
C TYR A 51 7.34 3.50 9.65
N VAL A 52 8.13 4.01 8.71
CA VAL A 52 7.85 3.87 7.26
C VAL A 52 7.92 2.41 6.82
N SER A 53 8.95 1.68 7.25
CA SER A 53 9.13 0.26 6.95
C SER A 53 8.05 -0.62 7.59
N GLY A 54 7.75 -0.39 8.87
CA GLY A 54 6.71 -1.12 9.60
C GLY A 54 5.32 -0.88 9.03
N LEU A 55 4.99 0.37 8.70
CA LEU A 55 3.73 0.74 8.07
C LEU A 55 3.58 0.06 6.70
N ASN A 56 4.63 0.09 5.86
CA ASN A 56 4.61 -0.57 4.55
C ASN A 56 4.40 -2.09 4.70
N PHE A 57 5.08 -2.73 5.66
CA PHE A 57 4.91 -4.16 5.92
C PHE A 57 3.48 -4.52 6.35
N VAL A 58 2.92 -3.77 7.31
CA VAL A 58 1.53 -4.00 7.77
C VAL A 58 0.54 -3.83 6.62
N ILE A 59 0.73 -2.84 5.75
CA ILE A 59 -0.15 -2.58 4.61
C ILE A 59 -0.06 -3.69 3.57
N VAL A 60 1.14 -4.22 3.29
CA VAL A 60 1.31 -5.38 2.40
C VAL A 60 0.53 -6.58 2.94
N VAL A 61 0.67 -6.89 4.23
CA VAL A 61 -0.06 -8.00 4.87
C VAL A 61 -1.57 -7.79 4.78
N MET A 62 -2.05 -6.59 5.08
CA MET A 62 -3.48 -6.26 4.98
C MET A 62 -4.00 -6.33 3.54
N ASN A 63 -3.22 -5.89 2.55
CA ASN A 63 -3.57 -6.01 1.13
C ASN A 63 -3.69 -7.48 0.69
N ILE A 64 -2.80 -8.36 1.18
CA ILE A 64 -2.88 -9.82 0.93
C ILE A 64 -4.16 -10.40 1.54
N ILE A 65 -4.49 -10.05 2.80
CA ILE A 65 -5.71 -10.54 3.46
C ILE A 65 -6.95 -10.09 2.68
N LEU A 66 -7.04 -8.81 2.30
CA LEU A 66 -8.17 -8.29 1.53
C LEU A 66 -8.28 -8.94 0.15
N PHE A 67 -7.15 -9.21 -0.50
CA PHE A 67 -7.12 -9.93 -1.76
C PHE A 67 -7.70 -11.34 -1.62
N LEU A 68 -7.32 -12.09 -0.58
CA LEU A 68 -7.86 -13.43 -0.31
C LEU A 68 -9.37 -13.39 0.03
N LEU A 69 -9.81 -12.42 0.83
CA LEU A 69 -11.22 -12.26 1.18
C LEU A 69 -12.09 -11.96 -0.05
N ASN A 70 -11.62 -11.11 -0.95
CA ASN A 70 -12.32 -10.82 -2.20
C ASN A 70 -12.31 -12.01 -3.17
N MET A 71 -11.23 -12.81 -3.21
CA MET A 71 -11.22 -14.07 -3.97
C MET A 71 -12.24 -15.09 -3.45
N MET A 72 -12.50 -15.10 -2.14
CA MET A 72 -13.52 -15.92 -1.49
C MET A 72 -14.95 -15.36 -1.67
N ASN A 73 -15.12 -14.27 -2.43
CA ASN A 73 -16.39 -13.59 -2.67
C ASN A 73 -17.07 -13.08 -1.38
N ILE A 74 -16.31 -12.84 -0.32
CA ILE A 74 -16.81 -12.27 0.93
C ILE A 74 -16.85 -10.75 0.73
N GLY A 75 -17.99 -10.23 0.30
CA GLY A 75 -18.18 -8.85 -0.15
C GLY A 75 -17.99 -7.78 0.95
N THR A 76 -16.74 -7.45 1.29
CA THR A 76 -16.36 -6.44 2.29
C THR A 76 -16.04 -5.07 1.68
N ARG A 77 -16.73 -4.69 0.59
CA ARG A 77 -16.44 -3.45 -0.18
C ARG A 77 -16.41 -2.16 0.65
N ARG A 78 -17.30 -2.02 1.64
CA ARG A 78 -17.32 -0.84 2.54
C ARG A 78 -16.07 -0.77 3.42
N PHE A 79 -15.59 -1.92 3.89
CA PHE A 79 -14.39 -2.01 4.71
C PHE A 79 -13.15 -1.65 3.88
N GLU A 80 -13.06 -2.16 2.65
CA GLU A 80 -11.95 -1.84 1.73
C GLU A 80 -11.85 -0.35 1.43
N ARG A 81 -12.98 0.34 1.25
CA ARG A 81 -12.99 1.79 1.00
C ARG A 81 -12.43 2.58 2.18
N VAL A 82 -12.87 2.25 3.40
CA VAL A 82 -12.36 2.92 4.62
C VAL A 82 -10.89 2.60 4.82
N TYR A 83 -10.49 1.35 4.57
CA TYR A 83 -9.10 0.92 4.62
C TYR A 83 -8.21 1.71 3.63
N SER A 84 -8.57 1.79 2.35
CA SER A 84 -7.78 2.53 1.34
C SER A 84 -7.69 4.02 1.67
N LEU A 85 -8.72 4.61 2.27
CA LEU A 85 -8.68 5.99 2.75
C LEU A 85 -7.70 6.15 3.92
N ILE A 86 -7.80 5.31 4.95
CA ILE A 86 -6.88 5.37 6.11
C ILE A 86 -5.44 5.16 5.67
N VAL A 87 -5.20 4.18 4.80
CA VAL A 87 -3.87 3.88 4.24
C VAL A 87 -3.31 5.07 3.46
N SER A 88 -4.12 5.76 2.66
CA SER A 88 -3.67 6.94 1.92
C SER A 88 -3.19 8.06 2.87
N ILE A 89 -3.88 8.29 3.98
CA ILE A 89 -3.50 9.29 4.99
C ILE A 89 -2.20 8.88 5.69
N LEU A 90 -2.10 7.61 6.06
CA LEU A 90 -0.91 7.05 6.70
C LEU A 90 0.34 7.17 5.80
N PHE A 91 0.21 6.95 4.49
CA PHE A 91 1.31 7.15 3.53
C PHE A 91 1.73 8.61 3.38
N ILE A 92 0.80 9.58 3.49
CA ILE A 92 1.16 11.01 3.50
C ILE A 92 2.03 11.33 4.71
N ILE A 93 1.66 10.81 5.89
CA ILE A 93 2.45 10.99 7.12
C ILE A 93 3.84 10.35 6.95
N ALA A 94 3.89 9.13 6.40
CA ALA A 94 5.15 8.43 6.12
C ALA A 94 6.06 9.22 5.16
N ALA A 95 5.49 9.82 4.10
CA ALA A 95 6.23 10.65 3.16
C ALA A 95 6.77 11.93 3.84
N GLY A 96 5.98 12.58 4.69
CA GLY A 96 6.42 13.74 5.48
C GLY A 96 7.57 13.41 6.43
N LEU A 97 7.50 12.26 7.11
CA LEU A 97 8.57 11.79 8.00
C LEU A 97 9.85 11.42 7.23
N MET A 98 9.73 10.84 6.04
CA MET A 98 10.88 10.59 5.16
C MET A 98 11.53 11.89 4.69
N LEU A 99 10.73 12.86 4.25
CA LEU A 99 11.22 14.17 3.80
C LEU A 99 11.94 14.89 4.95
N TRP A 100 11.37 14.83 6.16
CA TRP A 100 12.02 15.34 7.36
C TRP A 100 13.34 14.62 7.67
N HIS A 101 13.38 13.29 7.53
CA HIS A 101 14.62 12.52 7.74
C HIS A 101 15.72 12.92 6.76
N ILE A 102 15.40 13.12 5.48
CA ILE A 102 16.36 13.57 4.45
C ILE A 102 16.95 14.94 4.80
N ILE A 103 16.12 15.89 5.22
CA ILE A 103 16.57 17.23 5.61
C ILE A 103 17.45 17.16 6.86
N ALA A 104 17.04 16.36 7.85
CA ALA A 104 17.74 16.27 9.14
C ALA A 104 19.10 15.59 9.04
N THR A 105 19.25 14.57 8.19
CA THR A 105 20.53 13.87 8.00
C THR A 105 21.43 14.58 6.99
N GLY A 106 20.88 15.43 6.12
CA GLY A 106 21.63 16.15 5.08
C GLY A 106 22.21 15.24 3.99
N PHE A 107 21.92 13.94 4.03
CA PHE A 107 22.40 12.95 3.08
C PHE A 107 21.41 12.76 1.94
N TRP A 108 21.71 13.39 0.81
CA TRP A 108 20.98 13.23 -0.46
C TRP A 108 21.42 11.95 -1.20
N SER A 109 21.37 10.81 -0.51
CA SER A 109 21.65 9.53 -1.17
C SER A 109 20.53 9.20 -2.16
N PHE A 110 20.90 8.67 -3.34
CA PHE A 110 19.98 8.22 -4.37
C PHE A 110 18.88 7.31 -3.81
N TRP A 111 19.22 6.48 -2.82
CA TRP A 111 18.30 5.55 -2.17
C TRP A 111 17.17 6.24 -1.40
N TYR A 112 17.44 7.36 -0.70
CA TYR A 112 16.41 8.11 0.00
C TYR A 112 15.45 8.83 -0.95
N ILE A 113 15.97 9.30 -2.09
CA ILE A 113 15.13 9.91 -3.14
C ILE A 113 14.27 8.84 -3.80
N ALA A 114 14.86 7.69 -4.13
CA ALA A 114 14.15 6.58 -4.75
C ALA A 114 13.00 6.06 -3.86
N THR A 115 13.20 5.94 -2.55
CA THR A 115 12.13 5.52 -1.62
C THR A 115 11.05 6.58 -1.45
N LEU A 116 11.42 7.87 -1.38
CA LEU A 116 10.45 8.97 -1.37
C LEU A 116 9.55 8.91 -2.61
N VAL A 117 10.13 8.75 -3.79
CA VAL A 117 9.39 8.60 -5.06
C VAL A 117 8.51 7.35 -5.03
N ALA A 118 9.03 6.22 -4.54
CA ALA A 118 8.26 4.98 -4.45
C ALA A 118 7.05 5.12 -3.50
N LEU A 119 7.20 5.82 -2.37
CA LEU A 119 6.08 6.12 -1.46
C LEU A 119 5.01 6.99 -2.12
N VAL A 120 5.42 7.98 -2.91
CA VAL A 120 4.50 8.83 -3.69
C VAL A 120 3.74 8.00 -4.74
N ILE A 121 4.43 7.10 -5.44
CA ILE A 121 3.80 6.18 -6.39
C ILE A 121 2.77 5.30 -5.68
N ILE A 122 3.13 4.69 -4.54
CA ILE A 122 2.20 3.87 -3.76
C ILE A 122 1.00 4.68 -3.29
N PHE A 123 1.19 5.92 -2.84
CA PHE A 123 0.10 6.81 -2.48
C PHE A 123 -0.89 7.00 -3.65
N PHE A 124 -0.39 7.28 -4.87
CA PHE A 124 -1.25 7.39 -6.05
C PHE A 124 -1.97 6.08 -6.38
N THR A 125 -1.33 4.92 -6.22
CA THR A 125 -2.00 3.64 -6.45
C THR A 125 -3.12 3.36 -5.45
N HIS A 126 -2.99 3.79 -4.19
CA HIS A 126 -4.04 3.70 -3.19
C HIS A 126 -5.18 4.70 -3.43
N MET A 127 -4.86 5.91 -3.89
CA MET A 127 -5.88 6.88 -4.30
C MET A 127 -6.66 6.37 -5.52
N TRP A 128 -5.98 5.75 -6.48
CA TRP A 128 -6.63 5.14 -7.65
C TRP A 128 -7.55 3.98 -7.24
N ASP A 129 -7.11 3.12 -6.33
CA ASP A 129 -7.93 2.04 -5.77
C ASP A 129 -9.18 2.58 -5.08
N TYR A 130 -9.05 3.64 -4.27
CA TYR A 130 -10.20 4.33 -3.67
C TYR A 130 -11.18 4.87 -4.72
N ARG A 131 -10.68 5.47 -5.82
CA ARG A 131 -11.53 5.97 -6.91
C ARG A 131 -12.29 4.83 -7.59
N LEU A 132 -11.60 3.73 -7.92
CA LEU A 132 -12.20 2.55 -8.53
C LEU A 132 -13.31 1.95 -7.65
N LEU A 133 -13.10 1.91 -6.33
CA LEU A 133 -14.10 1.51 -5.34
C LEU A 133 -15.27 2.50 -5.20
N SER A 134 -15.09 3.76 -5.57
CA SER A 134 -16.12 4.80 -5.51
C SER A 134 -16.99 4.81 -6.76
N ASP A 135 -16.38 4.66 -7.94
CA ASP A 135 -17.08 4.65 -9.23
C ASP A 135 -18.04 3.45 -9.34
N GLU A 136 -17.60 2.24 -8.98
CA GLU A 136 -18.46 1.04 -9.02
C GLU A 136 -19.64 1.12 -8.03
N HIS A 137 -19.60 2.02 -7.04
CA HIS A 137 -20.73 2.26 -6.15
C HIS A 137 -21.75 3.26 -6.72
N ARG A 138 -21.30 4.20 -7.57
CA ARG A 138 -22.20 5.14 -8.25
C ARG A 138 -23.07 4.43 -9.30
N ASP A 139 -22.53 3.40 -9.96
CA ASP A 139 -23.26 2.61 -10.96
C ASP A 139 -24.41 1.76 -10.38
N HIS A 140 -24.47 1.59 -9.05
CA HIS A 140 -25.53 0.83 -8.36
C HIS A 140 -26.64 1.71 -7.77
N LEU A 141 -26.59 3.03 -7.94
CA LEU A 141 -27.70 3.93 -7.61
C LEU A 141 -28.47 4.23 -8.91
N PRO A 142 -29.65 3.61 -9.14
CA PRO A 142 -30.50 4.05 -10.23
C PRO A 142 -30.95 5.47 -9.91
N ILE A 143 -30.55 6.41 -10.77
CA ILE A 143 -31.26 7.68 -10.95
C ILE A 143 -32.67 7.41 -11.48
#